data_AF-A0A1M5C4S5-F1
#
_entry.id   AF-A0A1M5C4S5-F1
#
_cell.length_a   1.000
_cell.length_b   1.000
_cell.length_c   1.000
_cell.angle_alpha   90.00
_cell.angle_beta   90.00
_cell.angle_gamma   90.00
#
_symmetry.space_group_name_H-M   'P 1'
#
loop_
_entity.id
_entity.type
_entity.pdbx_description
1 polymer ?
#
loop_
_entity_poly.entity_id
_entity_poly.type
_entity_poly.pdbx_seq_one_letter_code
_entity_poly.pdbx_strand_id
1 'polypeptide(L)'
;MGQIIGNVIVQKRGVVSLGLLKEHMPLNDGDIFQVELEDGKIILRPMKLIPAEQAWFWTREWQDGEKEAEKDIASGRVKSFDNVDDLLEDLDK
;
A
#
# COMPACT_ATOMS: atom_id res chain seq x y z
N MET A 1 9.76 -20.87 1.24
CA MET A 1 11.13 -20.96 0.67
C MET A 1 11.17 -20.06 -0.55
N GLY A 2 12.20 -19.21 -0.70
CA GLY A 2 12.31 -18.33 -1.86
C GLY A 2 12.60 -19.13 -3.13
N GLN A 3 11.95 -18.76 -4.24
CA GLN A 3 12.24 -19.34 -5.55
C GLN A 3 13.52 -18.69 -6.10
N ILE A 4 14.43 -19.51 -6.62
CA ILE A 4 15.57 -19.02 -7.40
C ILE A 4 15.08 -18.73 -8.81
N ILE A 5 15.13 -17.46 -9.22
CA ILE A 5 14.70 -17.03 -10.55
C ILE A 5 15.88 -17.01 -11.54
N GLY A 6 17.08 -16.67 -11.07
CA GLY A 6 18.29 -16.64 -11.88
C GLY A 6 19.42 -15.88 -11.20
N ASN A 7 20.53 -15.70 -11.93
CA ASN A 7 21.69 -14.94 -11.46
C ASN A 7 21.72 -13.56 -12.12
N VAL A 8 22.13 -12.55 -11.35
CA VAL A 8 22.42 -11.20 -11.85
C VAL A 8 23.90 -10.88 -11.69
N ILE A 9 24.41 -10.01 -12.56
CA ILE A 9 25.74 -9.44 -12.43
C ILE A 9 25.63 -7.99 -11.97
N VAL A 10 26.54 -7.59 -11.08
CA VAL A 10 26.74 -6.19 -10.73
C VAL A 10 27.51 -5.53 -11.87
N GLN A 11 26.87 -4.61 -12.55
CA GLN A 11 27.44 -3.84 -13.66
C GLN A 11 28.34 -2.71 -13.15
N LYS A 12 28.87 -1.90 -14.08
CA LYS A 12 29.67 -0.71 -13.72
C LYS A 12 28.88 0.17 -12.76
N ARG A 13 29.60 0.83 -11.84
CA ARG A 13 29.02 1.73 -10.82
C ARG A 13 28.05 1.05 -9.84
N GLY A 14 28.09 -0.28 -9.71
CA GLY A 14 27.27 -1.01 -8.74
C GLY A 14 25.82 -1.24 -9.19
N VAL A 15 25.49 -1.03 -10.45
CA VAL A 15 24.12 -1.19 -10.97
C VAL A 15 23.77 -2.68 -11.10
N VAL A 16 22.62 -3.07 -10.57
CA VAL A 16 22.02 -4.41 -10.77
C VAL A 16 20.73 -4.24 -11.57
N SER A 17 20.62 -4.97 -12.69
CA SER A 17 19.40 -4.97 -13.50
C SER A 17 18.39 -5.95 -12.92
N LEU A 18 17.17 -5.48 -12.69
CA LEU A 18 16.04 -6.31 -12.24
C LEU A 18 15.22 -6.88 -13.40
N GLY A 19 15.70 -6.78 -14.64
CA GLY A 19 14.95 -7.17 -15.84
C GLY A 19 14.47 -8.62 -15.85
N LEU A 20 15.17 -9.54 -15.17
CA LEU A 20 14.77 -10.94 -15.04
C LEU A 20 13.46 -11.14 -14.24
N LEU A 21 13.04 -10.13 -13.47
CA LEU A 21 11.84 -10.20 -12.62
C LEU A 21 10.58 -9.76 -13.36
N LYS A 22 10.66 -9.22 -14.59
CA LYS A 22 9.51 -8.66 -15.32
C LYS A 22 8.35 -9.64 -15.54
N GLU A 23 8.67 -10.92 -15.72
CA GLU A 23 7.66 -11.99 -15.89
C GLU A 23 7.05 -12.45 -14.55
N HIS A 24 7.64 -12.04 -13.42
CA HIS A 24 7.23 -12.43 -12.08
C HIS A 24 6.56 -11.30 -11.31
N MET A 25 6.83 -10.05 -11.68
CA MET A 25 6.21 -8.88 -11.07
C MET A 25 6.21 -7.68 -12.02
N PRO A 26 5.20 -6.79 -11.94
CA PRO A 26 5.19 -5.56 -12.71
C PRO A 26 6.36 -4.67 -12.27
N LEU A 27 7.21 -4.30 -13.23
CA LEU A 27 8.32 -3.37 -13.05
C LEU A 27 8.20 -2.25 -14.07
N ASN A 28 8.18 -1.01 -13.60
CA ASN A 28 8.13 0.20 -14.41
C ASN A 28 9.34 1.07 -14.13
N ASP A 29 9.70 1.91 -15.10
CA ASP A 29 10.76 2.90 -14.92
C ASP A 29 10.37 3.86 -13.79
N GLY A 30 11.30 4.08 -12.85
CA GLY A 30 11.07 4.92 -11.68
C GLY A 30 10.43 4.21 -10.48
N ASP A 31 10.12 2.91 -10.55
CA ASP A 31 9.72 2.15 -9.35
C ASP A 31 10.82 2.18 -8.29
N ILE A 32 10.42 2.33 -7.03
CA ILE A 32 11.33 2.47 -5.89
C ILE A 32 11.33 1.17 -5.09
N PHE A 33 12.52 0.76 -4.69
CA PHE A 33 12.72 -0.39 -3.82
C PHE A 33 13.43 0.03 -2.55
N GLN A 34 12.90 -0.39 -1.41
CA GLN A 34 13.63 -0.35 -0.15
C GLN A 34 14.61 -1.53 -0.13
N VAL A 35 15.86 -1.24 0.25
CA VAL A 35 16.92 -2.24 0.38
C VAL A 35 17.09 -2.58 1.86
N GLU A 36 16.95 -3.85 2.19
CA GLU A 36 17.15 -4.37 3.54
C GLU A 36 18.24 -5.45 3.55
N LEU A 37 19.00 -5.51 4.64
CA LEU A 37 19.98 -6.56 4.91
C LEU A 37 19.46 -7.41 6.06
N GLU A 38 19.20 -8.68 5.79
CA GLU A 38 18.67 -9.63 6.78
C GLU A 38 19.33 -11.00 6.58
N ASP A 39 19.95 -11.54 7.63
CA ASP A 39 20.63 -12.85 7.61
C ASP A 39 21.60 -13.06 6.43
N GLY A 40 22.35 -12.01 6.08
CA GLY A 40 23.30 -12.04 4.96
C GLY A 40 22.64 -12.02 3.56
N LYS A 41 21.33 -11.78 3.48
CA LYS A 41 20.57 -11.61 2.25
C LYS A 41 20.29 -10.13 2.01
N ILE A 42 20.25 -9.76 0.74
CA ILE A 42 19.70 -8.47 0.30
C ILE A 42 18.24 -8.70 -0.06
N ILE A 43 17.34 -7.96 0.58
CA ILE A 43 15.91 -7.99 0.30
C ILE A 43 15.54 -6.66 -0.35
N LEU A 44 14.92 -6.74 -1.53
CA LEU A 44 14.36 -5.58 -2.23
C LEU A 44 12.85 -5.58 -2.05
N ARG A 45 12.31 -4.60 -1.33
CA ARG A 45 10.85 -4.44 -1.15
C ARG A 45 10.34 -3.35 -2.07
N PRO A 46 9.39 -3.64 -2.98
CA PRO A 46 8.74 -2.60 -3.79
C PRO A 46 8.05 -1.59 -2.90
N MET A 47 8.21 -0.31 -3.20
CA MET A 47 7.62 0.81 -2.48
C MET A 47 6.75 1.64 -3.43
N LYS A 48 5.66 2.18 -2.89
CA LYS A 48 4.92 3.27 -3.53
C LYS A 48 5.12 4.54 -2.71
N LEU A 49 5.50 5.62 -3.38
CA LEU A 49 5.58 6.92 -2.74
C LEU A 49 4.18 7.51 -2.61
N ILE A 50 3.91 8.03 -1.43
CA ILE A 50 2.71 8.79 -1.12
C ILE A 50 3.15 10.21 -0.76
N PRO A 51 2.45 11.25 -1.25
CA PRO A 51 2.70 12.61 -0.78
C PRO A 51 2.60 12.67 0.75
N ALA A 52 3.49 13.42 1.39
CA ALA A 52 3.55 13.50 2.84
C ALA A 52 2.21 13.97 3.45
N GLU A 53 1.51 14.87 2.76
CA GLU A 53 0.19 15.35 3.14
C GLU A 53 -0.92 14.29 3.06
N GLN A 54 -0.67 13.14 2.42
CA GLN A 54 -1.59 11.99 2.34
C GLN A 54 -1.12 10.81 3.20
N ALA A 55 0.04 10.93 3.86
CA ALA A 55 0.60 9.84 4.66
C ALA A 55 -0.30 9.45 5.84
N TRP A 56 -1.08 10.40 6.36
CA TRP A 56 -2.03 10.16 7.45
C TRP A 56 -3.07 9.09 7.10
N PHE A 57 -3.50 8.99 5.84
CA PHE A 57 -4.48 7.98 5.39
C PHE A 57 -3.96 6.56 5.58
N TRP A 58 -2.64 6.37 5.52
CA TRP A 58 -1.97 5.08 5.64
C TRP A 58 -1.52 4.75 7.06
N THR A 59 -1.88 5.59 8.05
CA THR A 59 -1.68 5.23 9.46
C THR A 59 -2.57 4.04 9.84
N ARG A 60 -2.09 3.22 10.78
CA ARG A 60 -2.83 2.05 11.24
C ARG A 60 -4.22 2.43 11.77
N GLU A 61 -4.30 3.50 12.54
CA GLU A 61 -5.56 4.02 13.09
C GLU A 61 -6.57 4.34 11.98
N TRP A 62 -6.16 5.11 10.96
CA TRP A 62 -7.05 5.43 9.86
C TRP A 62 -7.51 4.19 9.08
N GLN A 63 -6.56 3.29 8.75
CA GLN A 63 -6.88 2.08 8.00
C GLN A 63 -7.80 1.11 8.76
N ASP A 64 -7.70 1.07 10.09
CA ASP A 64 -8.60 0.26 10.92
C ASP A 64 -10.01 0.89 10.98
N GLY A 65 -10.11 2.22 11.05
CA GLY A 65 -11.38 2.95 10.93
C GLY A 65 -12.05 2.78 9.57
N GLU A 66 -11.30 2.85 8.46
CA GLU A 66 -11.82 2.60 7.10
C GLU A 66 -12.41 1.18 6.96
N LYS A 67 -11.73 0.16 7.52
CA LYS A 67 -12.27 -1.21 7.50
C LYS A 67 -13.57 -1.33 8.29
N GLU A 68 -13.68 -0.62 9.41
CA GLU A 68 -14.90 -0.59 10.21
C GLU A 68 -16.04 0.09 9.45
N ALA A 69 -15.78 1.25 8.86
CA ALA A 69 -16.75 1.98 8.04
C ALA A 69 -17.23 1.14 6.84
N GLU A 70 -16.32 0.50 6.11
CA GLU A 70 -16.66 -0.40 5.00
C GLU A 70 -17.55 -1.57 5.47
N LYS A 71 -17.26 -2.13 6.65
CA LYS A 71 -18.09 -3.18 7.24
C LYS A 71 -19.47 -2.67 7.65
N ASP A 72 -19.57 -1.45 8.16
CA ASP A 72 -20.85 -0.82 8.49
C ASP A 72 -21.69 -0.59 7.24
N ILE A 73 -21.10 -0.04 6.17
CA ILE A 73 -21.75 0.12 4.86
C ILE A 73 -22.23 -1.23 4.33
N ALA A 74 -21.35 -2.23 4.28
CA ALA A 74 -21.67 -3.56 3.74
C ALA A 74 -22.75 -4.29 4.56
N SER A 75 -22.84 -4.01 5.86
CA SER A 75 -23.86 -4.58 6.74
C SER A 75 -25.13 -3.73 6.85
N GLY A 76 -25.21 -2.62 6.12
CA GLY A 76 -26.35 -1.70 6.15
C GLY A 76 -26.49 -0.93 7.48
N ARG A 77 -25.44 -0.88 8.30
CA ARG A 77 -25.36 -0.03 9.51
C ARG A 77 -25.08 1.44 9.15
N VAL A 78 -25.74 1.93 8.11
CA VAL A 78 -25.62 3.30 7.63
C VAL A 78 -27.02 3.89 7.44
N LYS A 79 -27.15 5.19 7.68
CA LYS A 79 -28.36 5.96 7.37
C LYS A 79 -28.00 7.02 6.33
N SER A 80 -28.88 7.20 5.36
CA SER A 80 -28.84 8.31 4.42
C SER A 80 -30.03 9.23 4.70
N PHE A 81 -29.81 10.53 4.52
CA PHE A 81 -30.83 11.56 4.70
C PHE A 81 -30.91 12.40 3.44
N ASP A 82 -32.11 12.85 3.08
CA ASP A 82 -32.34 13.65 1.87
C ASP A 82 -31.93 15.12 2.05
N ASN A 83 -31.91 15.60 3.29
CA ASN A 83 -31.51 16.95 3.65
C ASN A 83 -30.83 17.01 5.03
N VAL A 84 -30.23 18.15 5.34
CA VAL A 84 -29.47 18.37 6.59
C VAL A 84 -30.40 18.45 7.81
N ASP A 85 -31.62 18.97 7.66
CA ASP A 85 -32.56 19.10 8.77
C ASP A 85 -32.95 17.71 9.31
N ASP A 86 -33.24 16.75 8.41
CA ASP A 86 -33.54 15.36 8.78
C ASP A 86 -32.37 14.68 9.52
N LEU A 87 -31.13 14.98 9.13
CA LEU A 87 -29.93 14.47 9.79
C LEU A 87 -29.79 15.05 11.21
N LEU A 88 -29.99 16.36 11.37
CA LEU A 88 -29.91 17.02 12.67
C LEU A 88 -30.97 16.49 13.64
N GLU A 89 -32.20 16.31 13.16
CA GLU A 89 -33.27 15.70 13.95
C GLU A 89 -32.96 14.27 14.42
N ASP A 90 -32.18 13.48 13.66
CA ASP A 90 -31.76 12.14 14.08
C ASP A 90 -30.61 12.16 15.09
N LEU A 91 -29.69 13.12 14.98
CA LEU A 91 -28.54 13.27 15.87
C LEU A 91 -28.90 13.80 17.26
N ASP A 92 -29.92 14.65 17.35
CA ASP A 92 -30.37 15.28 18.61
C ASP A 92 -31.30 14.38 19.46
N LYS A 93 -31.52 13.12 19.04
CA LYS A 93 -32.28 12.11 19.79
C LYS A 93 -31.44 11.39 20.83
#